data_AF-A0A524GYY2-F1
#
_entry.id   AF-A0A524GYY2-F1
#
_cell.length_a   1.000
_cell.length_b   1.000
_cell.length_c   1.000
_cell.angle_alpha   90.00
_cell.angle_beta   90.00
_cell.angle_gamma   90.00
#
_symmetry.space_group_name_H-M   'P 1'
#
loop_
_entity.id
_entity.type
_entity.pdbx_description
1 polymer ?
#
loop_
_entity_poly.entity_id
_entity_poly.type
_entity_poly.pdbx_seq_one_letter_code
_entity_poly.pdbx_strand_id
1 'polypeptide(L)'
;MTWDIINPRGQPSGWNDGLLAPAGGRTLFVAGQTASDASGSVRPDDFVTQFRLALTNSLAVVRAAGGQPTDIGRMTVYVLDMQEYREARREL
;
A
#
# COMPACT_ATOMS: atom_id res chain seq x y z
N MET A 1 25.68 3.41 -1.25
CA MET A 1 24.49 2.88 -1.95
C MET A 1 23.54 2.40 -0.89
N THR A 2 22.73 3.30 -0.35
CA THR A 2 21.86 3.01 0.80
C THR A 2 20.45 3.32 0.35
N TRP A 3 19.52 2.40 0.58
CA TRP A 3 18.10 2.59 0.30
C TRP A 3 17.50 3.47 1.39
N ASP A 4 16.60 4.38 1.02
CA ASP A 4 15.84 5.13 2.03
C ASP A 4 14.66 4.27 2.51
N ILE A 5 14.55 4.11 3.82
CA ILE A 5 13.47 3.34 4.46
C ILE A 5 12.27 4.25 4.69
N ILE A 6 11.09 3.81 4.24
CA ILE A 6 9.85 4.58 4.31
C ILE A 6 8.83 3.80 5.16
N ASN A 7 8.54 4.29 6.37
CA ASN A 7 7.56 3.69 7.30
C ASN A 7 6.61 4.76 7.85
N PRO A 8 5.59 5.19 7.08
CA PRO A 8 4.71 6.30 7.46
C PRO A 8 3.82 5.99 8.66
N ARG A 9 3.63 4.72 9.00
CA ARG A 9 2.75 4.26 10.09
C ARG A 9 3.49 3.96 11.38
N GLY A 10 4.77 4.32 11.47
CA GLY A 10 5.59 4.14 12.67
C GLY A 10 6.52 2.93 12.57
N GLN A 11 6.77 2.28 13.71
CA GLN A 11 7.75 1.19 13.77
C GLN A 11 7.25 -0.05 13.00
N PRO A 12 8.02 -0.56 12.03
CA PRO A 12 7.63 -1.74 11.28
C PRO A 12 7.67 -2.99 12.16
N SER A 13 6.82 -3.97 11.84
CA SER A 13 6.87 -5.33 12.39
C SER A 13 7.13 -6.32 11.25
N GLY A 14 8.25 -7.03 11.30
CA GLY A 14 8.65 -8.02 10.29
C GLY A 14 9.35 -7.42 9.06
N TRP A 15 8.77 -6.43 8.39
CA TRP A 15 9.34 -5.79 7.18
C TRP A 15 9.00 -4.29 7.10
N ASN A 16 9.78 -3.53 6.32
CA ASN A 16 9.52 -2.11 6.06
C ASN A 16 8.36 -1.92 5.07
N ASP A 17 7.59 -0.85 5.22
CA ASP A 17 6.48 -0.48 4.34
C ASP A 17 6.98 -0.12 2.93
N GLY A 18 8.15 0.54 2.82
CA GLY A 18 8.76 0.84 1.52
C GLY A 18 10.27 1.03 1.54
N LEU A 19 10.89 0.78 0.38
CA LEU A 19 12.31 0.98 0.12
C LEU A 19 12.48 1.82 -1.15
N LEU A 20 13.06 3.01 -1.01
CA LEU A 20 13.32 3.91 -2.12
C LEU A 20 14.77 3.76 -2.62
N ALA A 21 14.91 3.51 -3.93
CA ALA A 21 16.22 3.36 -4.56
C ALA A 21 17.05 4.66 -4.52
N PRO A 22 18.39 4.57 -4.50
CA PRO A 22 19.28 5.73 -4.51
C PRO A 22 19.05 6.68 -5.70
N ALA A 23 19.55 7.91 -5.59
CA ALA A 23 19.50 8.90 -6.67
C ALA A 23 20.15 8.36 -7.96
N GLY A 24 19.42 8.41 -9.09
CA GLY A 24 19.83 7.82 -10.37
C GLY A 24 18.78 6.96 -11.08
N GLY A 25 17.53 7.01 -10.62
CA GLY A 25 16.40 6.22 -11.13
C GLY A 25 15.52 5.83 -9.93
N ARG A 26 14.69 6.77 -9.48
CA ARG A 26 13.93 6.64 -8.22
C ARG A 26 12.78 5.63 -8.37
N THR A 27 13.06 4.37 -8.10
CA THR A 27 12.03 3.33 -7.95
C THR A 27 11.73 3.14 -6.47
N LEU A 28 10.46 3.23 -6.10
CA LEU A 28 9.96 2.85 -4.78
C LEU A 28 9.40 1.44 -4.83
N PHE A 29 9.90 0.55 -3.98
CA PHE A 29 9.24 -0.73 -3.71
C PHE A 29 8.33 -0.55 -2.50
N VAL A 30 7.05 -0.88 -2.66
CA VAL A 30 6.04 -0.83 -1.60
C VAL A 30 5.72 -2.26 -1.18
N ALA A 31 5.86 -2.57 0.11
CA ALA A 31 5.42 -3.84 0.66
C ALA A 31 3.89 -3.93 0.63
N GLY A 32 3.35 -5.16 0.57
CA GLY A 32 1.92 -5.40 0.52
C GLY A 32 1.19 -4.68 1.66
N GLN A 33 0.22 -3.84 1.30
CA GLN A 33 -0.61 -3.12 2.27
C GLN A 33 -1.99 -3.76 2.33
N THR A 34 -2.49 -3.94 3.55
CA THR A 34 -3.82 -4.50 3.83
C THR A 34 -4.68 -3.48 4.56
N ALA A 35 -5.94 -3.82 4.80
CA ALA A 35 -6.87 -3.03 5.61
C ALA A 35 -6.57 -3.11 7.13
N SER A 36 -5.28 -3.15 7.49
CA SER A 36 -4.84 -3.08 8.88
C SER A 36 -4.82 -1.63 9.37
N ASP A 37 -5.36 -1.42 10.56
CA ASP A 37 -5.12 -0.19 11.32
C ASP A 37 -3.71 -0.16 11.92
N ALA A 38 -3.37 0.92 12.63
CA ALA A 38 -2.06 1.07 13.28
C ALA A 38 -1.75 0.00 14.35
N SER A 39 -2.75 -0.77 14.80
CA SER A 39 -2.59 -1.91 15.71
C SER A 39 -2.35 -3.24 14.98
N GLY A 40 -2.41 -3.26 13.65
CA GLY A 40 -2.33 -4.47 12.84
C GLY A 40 -3.66 -5.23 12.73
N SER A 41 -4.75 -4.71 13.29
CA SER A 41 -6.07 -5.34 13.23
C SER A 41 -6.73 -5.06 11.88
N VAL A 42 -7.21 -6.12 11.21
CA VAL A 42 -7.99 -5.99 9.98
C VAL A 42 -9.42 -5.56 10.36
N ARG A 43 -9.87 -4.44 9.78
CA ARG A 43 -11.24 -3.89 9.87
C ARG A 43 -11.59 -3.34 8.49
N PRO A 44 -12.83 -3.33 7.98
CA PRO A 44 -14.13 -3.89 8.42
C PRO A 44 -14.55 -5.15 7.64
N ASP A 45 -15.80 -5.61 7.78
CA ASP A 45 -16.34 -6.82 7.14
C ASP A 45 -16.67 -6.67 5.65
N ASP A 46 -16.75 -5.45 5.11
CA ASP A 46 -17.06 -5.21 3.69
C ASP A 46 -15.80 -5.00 2.83
N PHE A 47 -15.81 -5.59 1.64
CA PHE A 47 -14.69 -5.56 0.71
C PHE A 47 -14.30 -4.16 0.23
N VAL A 48 -15.27 -3.28 -0.05
CA VAL A 48 -15.01 -1.94 -0.58
C VAL A 48 -14.22 -1.12 0.42
N THR A 49 -14.60 -1.16 1.70
CA THR A 49 -13.89 -0.42 2.74
C THR A 49 -12.51 -1.03 3.00
N GLN A 50 -12.37 -2.36 2.97
CA GLN A 50 -11.05 -3.01 3.04
C GLN A 50 -10.14 -2.54 1.90
N PHE A 51 -10.65 -2.51 0.66
CA PHE A 51 -9.89 -2.07 -0.51
C PHE A 51 -9.47 -0.60 -0.38
N ARG A 52 -10.38 0.29 0.01
CA ARG A 52 -10.08 1.72 0.21
C ARG A 52 -9.02 1.94 1.27
N LEU A 53 -9.05 1.19 2.37
CA LEU A 53 -8.04 1.26 3.42
C LEU A 53 -6.68 0.74 2.94
N ALA A 54 -6.64 -0.42 2.26
CA ALA A 54 -5.41 -0.95 1.68
C ALA A 54 -4.77 0.00 0.66
N LEU A 55 -5.60 0.64 -0.20
CA LEU A 55 -5.16 1.66 -1.14
C LEU A 55 -4.66 2.91 -0.41
N THR A 56 -5.38 3.38 0.62
CA THR A 56 -4.97 4.53 1.43
C THR A 56 -3.61 4.29 2.09
N ASN A 57 -3.41 3.10 2.65
CA ASN A 57 -2.13 2.68 3.24
C ASN A 57 -1.02 2.65 2.19
N SER A 58 -1.29 2.09 1.00
CA SER A 58 -0.33 2.10 -0.12
C SER A 58 0.09 3.53 -0.51
N LEU A 59 -0.89 4.43 -0.63
CA LEU A 59 -0.63 5.83 -0.98
C LEU A 59 0.08 6.60 0.14
N ALA A 60 -0.07 6.21 1.40
CA ALA A 60 0.70 6.79 2.50
C ALA A 60 2.20 6.52 2.32
N VAL A 61 2.59 5.31 1.90
CA VAL A 61 4.00 4.95 1.61
C VAL A 61 4.52 5.77 0.42
N VAL A 62 3.75 5.85 -0.67
CA VAL A 62 4.11 6.63 -1.86
C VAL A 62 4.32 8.11 -1.51
N ARG A 63 3.39 8.72 -0.75
CA ARG A 63 3.49 10.12 -0.35
C ARG A 63 4.66 10.38 0.60
N ALA A 64 4.94 9.45 1.52
CA ALA A 64 6.08 9.56 2.42
C ALA A 64 7.43 9.48 1.69
N ALA A 65 7.49 8.80 0.54
CA ALA A 65 8.63 8.83 -0.37
C ALA A 65 8.69 10.09 -1.26
N GLY A 66 7.71 10.99 -1.16
CA GLY A 66 7.60 12.21 -1.95
C GLY A 66 6.92 12.04 -3.31
N GLY A 67 6.29 10.88 -3.57
CA GLY A 67 5.54 10.60 -4.79
C GLY A 67 4.05 10.97 -4.69
N GLN A 68 3.34 10.79 -5.80
CA GLN A 68 1.90 10.96 -5.95
C GLN A 68 1.27 9.69 -6.54
N PRO A 69 -0.07 9.51 -6.47
CA PRO A 69 -0.74 8.35 -7.05
C PRO A 69 -0.42 8.14 -8.54
N THR A 70 -0.18 9.23 -9.28
CA THR A 70 0.17 9.21 -10.70
C THR A 70 1.55 8.63 -11.00
N ASP A 71 2.42 8.48 -9.99
CA ASP A 71 3.76 7.92 -10.14
C ASP A 71 3.78 6.39 -10.05
N ILE A 72 2.63 5.76 -9.77
CA ILE A 72 2.50 4.30 -9.67
C ILE A 72 2.49 3.68 -11.06
N GLY A 73 3.62 3.12 -11.48
CA GLY A 73 3.73 2.42 -12.77
C GLY A 73 3.09 1.02 -12.77
N ARG A 74 3.01 0.35 -11.61
CA ARG A 74 2.39 -0.98 -11.47
C ARG A 74 1.86 -1.17 -10.05
N MET A 75 0.66 -1.75 -9.96
CA MET A 75 0.05 -2.21 -8.71
C MET A 75 -0.37 -3.67 -8.87
N THR A 76 -0.14 -4.49 -7.84
CA THR A 76 -0.60 -5.88 -7.80
C THR A 76 -1.54 -6.02 -6.62
N VAL A 77 -2.78 -6.40 -6.90
CA VAL A 77 -3.85 -6.57 -5.92
C VAL A 77 -4.13 -8.05 -5.77
N TYR A 78 -4.10 -8.55 -4.54
CA TYR A 78 -4.55 -9.90 -4.18
C TYR A 78 -5.88 -9.79 -3.45
N VAL A 79 -6.87 -10.55 -3.91
CA VAL A 79 -8.20 -10.62 -3.30
C VAL A 79 -8.51 -12.07 -2.94
N LEU A 80 -9.30 -12.28 -1.88
CA LEU A 80 -9.72 -13.61 -1.45
C LEU A 80 -10.84 -14.16 -2.34
N ASP A 81 -11.74 -13.29 -2.81
CA ASP A 81 -12.83 -13.61 -3.72
C ASP A 81 -12.78 -12.72 -4.97
N MET A 82 -12.62 -13.36 -6.13
CA MET A 82 -12.55 -12.66 -7.43
C MET A 82 -13.93 -12.22 -7.93
N GLN A 83 -15.00 -12.90 -7.52
CA GLN A 83 -16.36 -12.53 -7.88
C GLN A 83 -16.77 -11.26 -7.15
N GLU A 84 -16.55 -11.20 -5.84
CA GLU A 84 -16.79 -10.00 -5.02
C GLU A 84 -16.03 -8.78 -5.57
N TYR A 85 -14.75 -8.96 -5.94
CA TYR A 85 -13.97 -7.89 -6.57
C TYR A 85 -14.60 -7.39 -7.88
N ARG A 86 -15.10 -8.29 -8.73
CA ARG A 86 -15.70 -7.92 -10.02
C ARG A 86 -17.01 -7.16 -9.84
N GLU A 87 -17.82 -7.57 -8.88
CA GLU A 87 -19.10 -6.92 -8.55
C GLU A 87 -18.88 -5.53 -7.94
N ALA A 88 -17.91 -5.41 -7.02
CA ALA A 88 -17.55 -4.15 -6.36
C ALA A 88 -16.78 -3.16 -7.26
N ARG A 89 -16.28 -3.59 -8.43
CA ARG A 89 -15.37 -2.80 -9.28
C ARG A 89 -15.88 -1.41 -9.67
N ARG A 90 -17.20 -1.20 -9.72
CA ARG A 90 -17.79 0.12 -10.02
C ARG A 90 -17.73 1.09 -8.84
N GLU A 91 -17.57 0.59 -7.63
CA GLU A 91 -17.57 1.35 -6.38
C GLU A 91 -16.17 1.60 -5.81
N LEU A 92 -15.16 0.87 -6.33
CA LEU A 92 -13.74 1.06 -6.05
C LEU A 92 -13.18 2.29 -6.78
#